data_AF-A0AAV3RCR0-F1
#
_entry.id   AF-A0AAV3RCR0-F1
#
_cell.length_a   1.000
_cell.length_b   1.000
_cell.length_c   1.000
_cell.angle_alpha   90.00
_cell.angle_beta   90.00
_cell.angle_gamma   90.00
#
_symmetry.space_group_name_H-M   'P 1'
#
loop_
_entity.id
_entity.type
_entity.pdbx_description
1 polymer ?
#
loop_
_entity_poly.entity_id
_entity_poly.type
_entity_poly.pdbx_seq_one_letter_code
_entity_poly.pdbx_strand_id
1 'polypeptide(L)'
;MLSSDTLDTNGIWYCGFGHDGNDDHKVIVICYSCESPGSPFKSDFSHVYSLKTNSWKEVERCPYSVYGFMVNIAAITACGAIHFIAYEDMIASFDLAKEEYKVVPKPDVNIADDALVTLSLGTLGGCLCLTYKEYIFVFHEIWSLWLLKEYGNLSSWTNIAKVRPSEGIGSLSHLCLIDYSDSEKELILQDKFSGSMVRYYIENGLAKKVKIEGKRKRKVVVYSHVYQESLVQLKNGDPSVSWEEFGRE
;
A
#
# COMPACT_ATOMS: atom_id res chain seq x y z
N MET A 1 26.63 -2.18 3.28
CA MET A 1 26.21 -2.58 1.91
C MET A 1 25.68 -3.99 2.02
N LEU A 2 24.44 -4.26 1.62
CA LEU A 2 24.04 -5.62 1.27
C LEU A 2 25.02 -6.07 0.18
N SER A 3 25.71 -7.20 0.36
CA SER A 3 26.62 -7.70 -0.66
C SER A 3 25.84 -7.98 -1.94
N SER A 4 26.43 -7.76 -3.11
CA SER A 4 25.84 -8.10 -4.41
C SER A 4 25.33 -9.54 -4.46
N ASP A 5 25.92 -10.41 -3.64
CA ASP A 5 25.64 -11.84 -3.55
C ASP A 5 24.29 -12.15 -2.87
N THR A 6 23.66 -11.17 -2.21
CA THR A 6 22.30 -11.32 -1.63
C THR A 6 21.17 -10.98 -2.61
N LEU A 7 21.47 -10.38 -3.77
CA LEU A 7 20.47 -9.99 -4.77
C LEU A 7 20.20 -11.07 -5.83
N ASP A 8 20.92 -12.19 -5.80
CA ASP A 8 20.85 -13.26 -6.80
C ASP A 8 19.89 -14.40 -6.42
N THR A 9 18.88 -14.11 -5.60
CA THR A 9 17.84 -15.08 -5.22
C THR A 9 16.64 -14.94 -6.15
N ASN A 10 16.10 -16.07 -6.65
CA ASN A 10 14.80 -16.20 -7.33
C ASN A 10 13.58 -15.77 -6.46
N GLY A 11 13.81 -15.02 -5.38
CA GLY A 11 12.82 -14.55 -4.44
C GLY A 11 12.17 -13.23 -4.84
N ILE A 12 10.99 -12.97 -4.29
CA ILE A 12 10.27 -11.71 -4.41
C ILE A 12 10.66 -10.83 -3.24
N TRP A 13 10.93 -9.56 -3.54
CA TRP A 13 11.34 -8.58 -2.55
C TRP A 13 10.17 -7.65 -2.24
N TYR A 14 9.81 -7.55 -0.96
CA TYR A 14 8.87 -6.56 -0.44
C TYR A 14 9.65 -5.46 0.26
N CYS A 15 9.33 -4.21 -0.03
CA CYS A 15 9.93 -3.06 0.62
C CYS A 15 8.86 -2.12 1.22
N GLY A 16 9.22 -1.50 2.33
CA GLY A 16 8.42 -0.48 3.00
C GLY A 16 9.30 0.61 3.57
N PHE A 17 8.79 1.83 3.63
CA PHE A 17 9.51 2.99 4.18
C PHE A 17 8.61 3.77 5.12
N GLY A 18 9.12 4.14 6.30
CA GLY A 18 8.34 4.95 7.23
C GLY A 18 9.17 5.54 8.34
N HIS A 19 8.49 6.27 9.23
CA HIS A 19 9.07 6.93 10.38
C HIS A 19 8.67 6.19 11.66
N ASP A 20 9.63 5.93 12.55
CA ASP A 20 9.42 5.10 13.75
C ASP A 20 8.92 5.89 14.98
N GLY A 21 8.75 7.21 14.86
CA GLY A 21 8.34 8.08 15.96
C GLY A 21 9.49 8.57 16.85
N ASN A 22 10.70 8.01 16.72
CA ASN A 22 11.91 8.39 17.45
C ASN A 22 12.90 9.21 16.60
N ASP A 23 12.37 9.97 15.65
CA ASP A 23 13.13 10.77 14.66
C ASP A 23 14.05 9.90 13.80
N ASP A 24 13.63 8.67 13.49
CA ASP A 24 14.32 7.79 12.57
C ASP A 24 13.42 7.38 11.40
N HIS A 25 14.00 7.46 10.21
CA HIS A 25 13.38 6.99 8.99
C HIS A 25 13.97 5.64 8.65
N LYS A 26 13.10 4.65 8.48
CA LYS A 26 13.50 3.27 8.29
C LYS A 26 12.97 2.72 6.97
N VAL A 27 13.77 1.85 6.37
CA VAL A 27 13.36 1.03 5.23
C VAL A 27 13.38 -0.42 5.69
N ILE A 28 12.28 -1.14 5.52
CA ILE A 28 12.25 -2.59 5.67
C ILE A 28 12.31 -3.25 4.30
N VAL A 29 13.06 -4.33 4.22
CA VAL A 29 13.14 -5.22 3.07
C VAL A 29 12.90 -6.65 3.55
N ILE A 30 11.95 -7.34 2.94
CA ILE A 30 11.61 -8.73 3.22
C ILE A 30 11.80 -9.52 1.94
N CYS A 31 12.64 -10.55 1.99
CA CYS A 31 12.79 -11.49 0.90
C CYS A 31 11.88 -12.70 1.12
N TYR A 32 11.18 -13.08 0.07
CA TYR A 32 10.25 -14.20 0.05
C TYR A 32 10.64 -15.19 -1.04
N SER A 33 10.70 -16.48 -0.70
CA SER A 33 10.89 -17.55 -1.68
C SER A 33 9.71 -18.51 -1.68
N CYS A 34 9.59 -19.24 -2.78
CA CYS A 34 8.58 -20.27 -2.97
C CYS A 34 9.25 -21.64 -2.92
N GLU A 35 8.79 -22.49 -2.00
CA GLU A 35 9.31 -23.85 -1.86
C GLU A 35 8.85 -24.76 -3.01
N SER A 36 7.64 -24.51 -3.55
CA SER A 36 7.06 -25.31 -4.64
C SER A 36 5.99 -24.54 -5.44
N PRO A 37 5.83 -24.79 -6.76
CA PRO A 37 4.82 -24.11 -7.56
C PRO A 37 3.41 -24.20 -6.96
N GLY A 38 2.76 -23.05 -6.77
CA GLY A 38 1.40 -22.96 -6.19
C GLY A 38 1.35 -22.89 -4.66
N SER A 39 2.48 -23.06 -3.96
CA SER A 39 2.54 -22.84 -2.51
C SER A 39 2.66 -21.35 -2.15
N PRO A 40 2.21 -20.93 -0.95
CA PRO A 40 2.46 -19.59 -0.44
C PRO A 40 3.96 -19.35 -0.29
N PHE A 41 4.40 -18.12 -0.56
CA PHE A 41 5.80 -17.73 -0.41
C PHE A 41 6.09 -17.47 1.07
N LYS A 42 7.22 -17.97 1.56
CA LYS A 42 7.68 -17.78 2.94
C LYS A 42 8.86 -16.83 2.99
N SER A 43 9.00 -16.12 4.09
CA SER A 43 10.10 -15.18 4.26
C SER A 43 11.41 -15.93 4.52
N ASP A 44 12.44 -15.61 3.73
CA ASP A 44 13.80 -16.13 3.94
C ASP A 44 14.54 -15.28 4.98
N PHE A 45 14.45 -13.95 4.85
CA PHE A 45 15.07 -12.99 5.73
C PHE A 45 14.38 -11.63 5.68
N SER A 46 14.66 -10.81 6.68
CA SER A 46 14.16 -9.44 6.79
C SER A 46 15.27 -8.53 7.27
N HIS A 47 15.42 -7.37 6.63
CA HIS A 47 16.40 -6.37 6.99
C HIS A 47 15.73 -5.01 7.17
N VAL A 48 16.24 -4.25 8.13
CA VAL A 48 15.85 -2.87 8.37
C VAL A 48 17.06 -1.97 8.22
N TYR A 49 16.92 -0.96 7.38
CA TYR A 49 17.83 0.18 7.33
C TYR A 49 17.33 1.26 8.26
N SER A 50 18.22 1.83 9.06
CA SER A 50 17.98 3.04 9.84
C SER A 50 18.77 4.20 9.22
N LEU A 51 18.08 5.30 8.93
CA LEU A 51 18.73 6.52 8.44
C LEU A 51 19.58 7.14 9.55
N LYS A 52 19.10 7.10 10.80
CA LYS A 52 19.77 7.66 11.97
C LYS A 52 21.11 7.01 12.26
N THR A 53 21.22 5.68 12.13
CA THR A 53 22.48 4.96 12.30
C THR A 53 23.23 4.73 10.99
N ASN A 54 22.61 5.08 9.85
CA ASN A 54 23.11 4.82 8.51
C ASN A 54 23.57 3.37 8.30
N SER A 55 22.78 2.41 8.78
CA SER A 55 23.16 1.00 8.77
C SER A 55 21.97 0.09 8.52
N TRP A 56 22.25 -1.05 7.88
CA TRP A 56 21.33 -2.17 7.78
C TRP A 56 21.54 -3.11 8.98
N LYS A 57 20.45 -3.69 9.47
CA LYS A 57 20.47 -4.80 10.42
C LYS A 57 19.48 -5.87 9.99
N GLU A 58 19.82 -7.12 10.26
CA GLU A 58 18.89 -8.23 10.17
C GLU A 58 17.91 -8.16 11.36
N VAL A 59 16.64 -8.41 11.09
CA VAL A 59 15.59 -8.52 12.10
C VAL A 59 14.96 -9.91 12.02
N GLU A 60 14.01 -10.22 12.90
CA GLU A 60 13.30 -11.48 12.83
C GLU A 60 12.69 -11.70 11.43
N ARG A 61 12.61 -12.96 11.01
CA ARG A 61 11.98 -13.29 9.72
C ARG A 61 10.48 -13.04 9.83
N CYS A 62 9.88 -12.52 8.75
CA CYS A 62 8.44 -12.35 8.73
C CYS A 62 7.75 -13.71 8.89
N PRO A 63 6.91 -13.90 9.92
CA PRO A 63 6.25 -15.19 10.16
C PRO A 63 5.06 -15.43 9.21
N TYR A 64 4.69 -14.43 8.40
CA TYR A 64 3.49 -14.46 7.56
C TYR A 64 3.86 -14.73 6.10
N SER A 65 3.21 -15.74 5.52
CA SER A 65 3.36 -16.09 4.11
C SER A 65 2.59 -15.12 3.21
N VAL A 66 2.95 -15.03 1.93
CA VAL A 66 2.29 -14.15 0.94
C VAL A 66 1.96 -14.90 -0.35
N TYR A 67 1.01 -14.39 -1.13
CA TYR A 67 0.76 -14.86 -2.50
C TYR A 67 1.78 -14.25 -3.47
N GLY A 68 2.49 -15.07 -4.23
CA GLY A 68 3.58 -14.63 -5.12
C GLY A 68 3.17 -13.70 -6.27
N PHE A 69 1.88 -13.53 -6.56
CA PHE A 69 1.38 -12.68 -7.64
C PHE A 69 0.61 -11.45 -7.16
N MET A 70 0.51 -11.21 -5.84
CA MET A 70 -0.30 -10.10 -5.34
C MET A 70 0.44 -8.77 -5.43
N VAL A 71 -0.11 -7.91 -6.29
CA VAL A 71 0.35 -6.60 -6.74
C VAL A 71 0.17 -5.49 -5.67
N ASN A 72 0.09 -5.85 -4.38
CA ASN A 72 0.15 -4.88 -3.27
C ASN A 72 1.62 -4.59 -2.91
N ILE A 73 2.40 -4.23 -3.94
CA ILE A 73 3.88 -4.15 -3.97
C ILE A 73 4.44 -3.04 -3.06
N ALA A 74 3.60 -2.12 -2.61
CA ALA A 74 4.00 -1.05 -1.70
C ALA A 74 3.41 -1.32 -0.31
N ALA A 75 4.29 -1.65 0.63
CA ALA A 75 3.87 -1.73 2.01
C ALA A 75 3.40 -0.33 2.48
N ILE A 76 2.22 -0.30 3.10
CA ILE A 76 1.52 0.94 3.43
C ILE A 76 1.95 1.41 4.81
N THR A 77 2.47 2.62 4.87
CA THR A 77 2.90 3.23 6.13
C THR A 77 1.75 3.98 6.76
N ALA A 78 1.30 3.50 7.92
CA ALA A 78 0.28 4.14 8.73
C ALA A 78 0.65 3.96 10.20
N CYS A 79 0.30 4.91 11.08
CA CYS A 79 0.43 4.71 12.53
C CYS A 79 1.82 4.19 13.01
N GLY A 80 2.92 4.57 12.35
CA GLY A 80 4.28 4.12 12.70
C GLY A 80 4.62 2.68 12.31
N ALA A 81 3.79 2.03 11.51
CA ALA A 81 3.98 0.65 11.07
C ALA A 81 3.82 0.50 9.55
N ILE A 82 4.44 -0.54 9.03
CA ILE A 82 4.41 -0.94 7.62
C ILE A 82 3.41 -2.08 7.45
N HIS A 83 2.42 -1.93 6.58
CA HIS A 83 1.31 -2.88 6.44
C HIS A 83 1.29 -3.56 5.08
N PHE A 84 0.89 -4.83 5.06
CA PHE A 84 0.70 -5.60 3.84
C PHE A 84 -0.39 -6.67 4.03
N ILE A 85 -0.92 -7.15 2.90
CA ILE A 85 -1.86 -8.29 2.91
C ILE A 85 -1.05 -9.57 2.77
N ALA A 86 -1.20 -10.45 3.76
CA ALA A 86 -0.59 -11.78 3.80
C ALA A 86 -1.57 -12.86 3.30
N TYR A 87 -1.13 -14.12 3.32
CA TYR A 87 -1.94 -15.29 3.01
C TYR A 87 -3.22 -15.33 3.86
N GLU A 88 -4.30 -15.93 3.33
CA GLU A 88 -5.63 -15.94 3.96
C GLU A 88 -6.20 -14.54 4.26
N ASP A 89 -5.85 -13.55 3.43
CA ASP A 89 -6.36 -12.18 3.51
C ASP A 89 -6.10 -11.48 4.86
N MET A 90 -5.05 -11.93 5.56
CA MET A 90 -4.61 -11.35 6.83
C MET A 90 -3.95 -9.99 6.61
N ILE A 91 -4.26 -9.02 7.47
CA ILE A 91 -3.52 -7.75 7.52
C ILE A 91 -2.34 -7.92 8.46
N ALA A 92 -1.13 -7.98 7.88
CA ALA A 92 0.11 -8.02 8.63
C ALA A 92 0.72 -6.63 8.73
N SER A 93 1.47 -6.41 9.81
CA SER A 93 2.19 -5.16 10.05
C SER A 93 3.60 -5.44 10.60
N PHE A 94 4.51 -4.51 10.34
CA PHE A 94 5.81 -4.41 10.98
C PHE A 94 5.90 -3.06 11.71
N ASP A 95 5.98 -3.11 13.04
CA ASP A 95 6.12 -1.94 13.90
C ASP A 95 7.53 -1.37 13.75
N LEU A 96 7.68 -0.14 13.25
CA LEU A 96 9.01 0.42 12.97
C LEU A 96 9.79 0.77 14.25
N ALA A 97 9.10 1.05 15.35
CA ALA A 97 9.73 1.43 16.61
C ALA A 97 10.23 0.20 17.36
N LYS A 98 9.40 -0.84 17.42
CA LYS A 98 9.70 -2.10 18.12
C LYS A 98 10.41 -3.12 17.23
N GLU A 99 10.31 -2.95 15.91
CA GLU A 99 10.82 -3.87 14.90
C GLU A 99 10.24 -5.28 15.01
N GLU A 100 8.94 -5.33 15.26
CA GLU A 100 8.18 -6.56 15.51
C GLU A 100 7.06 -6.73 14.49
N TYR A 101 6.82 -7.97 14.09
CA TYR A 101 5.68 -8.36 13.26
C TYR A 101 4.42 -8.56 14.08
N LYS A 102 3.29 -8.04 13.60
CA LYS A 102 1.97 -8.17 14.26
C LYS A 102 0.87 -8.35 13.24
N VAL A 103 -0.18 -9.06 13.65
CA VAL A 103 -1.45 -9.11 12.93
C VAL A 103 -2.31 -7.93 13.37
N VAL A 104 -2.85 -7.20 12.40
CA VAL A 104 -3.85 -6.16 12.63
C VAL A 104 -5.24 -6.79 12.51
N PRO A 105 -6.14 -6.59 13.49
CA PRO A 105 -7.51 -7.07 13.38
C PRO A 105 -8.16 -6.52 12.11
N LYS A 106 -8.80 -7.37 11.31
CA LYS A 106 -9.60 -6.97 10.15
C LYS A 106 -11.06 -6.76 10.55
N PRO A 107 -11.81 -5.84 9.91
CA PRO A 107 -13.24 -5.72 10.17
C PRO A 107 -13.94 -7.06 9.91
N ASP A 108 -14.91 -7.38 10.76
CA ASP A 108 -15.77 -8.55 10.53
C ASP A 108 -16.69 -8.23 9.36
N VAL A 109 -16.46 -8.89 8.24
CA VAL A 109 -17.29 -8.77 7.05
C VAL A 109 -17.99 -10.12 6.95
N ASN A 110 -19.31 -10.12 6.88
CA ASN A 110 -20.08 -11.34 6.64
C ASN A 110 -19.84 -11.80 5.20
N ILE A 111 -18.75 -12.53 4.99
CA ILE A 111 -18.39 -13.13 3.70
C ILE A 111 -19.11 -14.48 3.64
N ALA A 112 -19.79 -14.77 2.54
CA ALA A 112 -20.21 -16.14 2.29
C ALA A 112 -18.95 -17.03 2.17
N ASP A 113 -18.98 -18.24 2.73
CA ASP A 113 -17.80 -19.13 2.82
C ASP A 113 -17.09 -19.38 1.47
N ASP A 114 -17.79 -19.23 0.34
CA ASP A 114 -17.28 -19.44 -1.03
C ASP A 114 -17.03 -18.15 -1.82
N ALA A 115 -17.17 -16.96 -1.22
CA ALA A 115 -16.98 -15.72 -1.97
C ALA A 115 -15.48 -15.45 -2.19
N LEU A 116 -15.12 -15.18 -3.45
CA LEU A 116 -13.83 -14.56 -3.74
C LEU A 116 -13.85 -13.13 -3.21
N VAL A 117 -12.72 -12.67 -2.71
CA VAL A 117 -12.55 -11.31 -2.22
C VAL A 117 -11.30 -10.66 -2.78
N THR A 118 -11.31 -9.33 -2.83
CA THR A 118 -10.10 -8.56 -3.13
C THR A 118 -9.91 -7.48 -2.09
N LEU A 119 -8.72 -7.45 -1.50
CA LEU A 119 -8.33 -6.45 -0.51
C LEU A 119 -7.23 -5.54 -1.05
N SER A 120 -7.34 -4.27 -0.71
CA SER A 120 -6.27 -3.29 -0.93
C SER A 120 -6.15 -2.40 0.28
N LEU A 121 -4.90 -2.12 0.67
CA LEU A 121 -4.58 -1.20 1.76
C LEU A 121 -4.30 0.18 1.20
N GLY A 122 -4.59 1.19 2.01
CA GLY A 122 -4.23 2.58 1.76
C GLY A 122 -4.12 3.36 3.06
N THR A 123 -3.90 4.66 2.95
CA THR A 123 -3.92 5.56 4.09
C THR A 123 -4.80 6.76 3.81
N LEU A 124 -5.45 7.26 4.86
CA LEU A 124 -6.20 8.51 4.83
C LEU A 124 -5.90 9.26 6.13
N GLY A 125 -5.31 10.45 6.03
CA GLY A 125 -4.94 11.25 7.20
C GLY A 125 -4.07 10.51 8.21
N GLY A 126 -3.14 9.67 7.74
CA GLY A 126 -2.26 8.85 8.58
C GLY A 126 -2.90 7.60 9.19
N CYS A 127 -4.21 7.39 9.01
CA CYS A 127 -4.94 6.21 9.45
C CYS A 127 -4.94 5.11 8.38
N LEU A 128 -4.94 3.85 8.81
CA LEU A 128 -5.00 2.70 7.90
C LEU A 128 -6.39 2.58 7.25
N CYS A 129 -6.41 2.43 5.93
CA CYS A 129 -7.61 2.16 5.16
C CYS A 129 -7.57 0.76 4.58
N LEU A 130 -8.74 0.12 4.54
CA LEU A 130 -8.96 -1.15 3.86
C LEU A 130 -10.09 -0.97 2.86
N THR A 131 -9.81 -1.23 1.59
CA THR A 131 -10.84 -1.45 0.60
C THR A 131 -11.06 -2.94 0.45
N TYR A 132 -12.33 -3.32 0.44
CA TYR A 132 -12.77 -4.71 0.37
C TYR A 132 -13.79 -4.84 -0.76
N LYS A 133 -13.55 -5.77 -1.70
CA LYS A 133 -14.48 -6.10 -2.80
C LYS A 133 -15.01 -7.52 -2.60
N GLU A 134 -16.33 -7.67 -2.55
CA GLU A 134 -17.00 -8.97 -2.51
C GLU A 134 -17.49 -9.35 -3.91
N TYR A 135 -17.22 -10.59 -4.33
CA TYR A 135 -17.75 -11.14 -5.59
C TYR A 135 -18.96 -12.03 -5.33
N ILE A 136 -20.15 -11.43 -5.22
CA ILE A 136 -21.42 -12.18 -5.17
C ILE A 136 -21.95 -12.33 -6.60
N PHE A 137 -22.29 -13.57 -6.99
CA PHE A 137 -22.83 -13.99 -8.29
C PHE A 137 -23.27 -12.86 -9.26
N VAL A 138 -22.45 -12.70 -10.29
CA VAL A 138 -22.62 -12.04 -11.60
C VAL A 138 -22.85 -10.51 -11.65
N PHE A 139 -23.42 -9.79 -10.67
CA PHE A 139 -23.74 -8.35 -10.91
C PHE A 139 -23.61 -7.35 -9.75
N HIS A 140 -23.15 -7.74 -8.56
CA HIS A 140 -23.09 -6.82 -7.42
C HIS A 140 -21.70 -6.71 -6.79
N GLU A 141 -20.73 -6.29 -7.60
CA GLU A 141 -19.38 -5.96 -7.14
C GLU A 141 -19.38 -4.64 -6.36
N ILE A 142 -19.64 -4.66 -5.05
CA ILE A 142 -19.59 -3.45 -4.21
C ILE A 142 -18.26 -3.43 -3.46
N TRP A 143 -17.54 -2.32 -3.58
CA TRP A 143 -16.39 -2.07 -2.70
C TRP A 143 -16.87 -1.40 -1.42
N SER A 144 -16.45 -1.94 -0.30
CA SER A 144 -16.60 -1.32 1.01
C SER A 144 -15.27 -0.71 1.44
N LEU A 145 -15.31 0.56 1.87
CA LEU A 145 -14.14 1.29 2.32
C LEU A 145 -14.21 1.43 3.83
N TRP A 146 -13.19 0.92 4.50
CA TRP A 146 -13.07 0.90 5.95
C TRP A 146 -11.87 1.73 6.39
N LEU A 147 -12.05 2.51 7.46
CA LEU A 147 -11.03 3.32 8.10
C LEU A 147 -10.82 2.84 9.53
N LEU A 148 -9.57 2.54 9.91
CA LEU A 148 -9.21 2.20 11.27
C LEU A 148 -8.91 3.49 12.05
N LYS A 149 -9.85 3.91 12.90
CA LYS A 149 -9.71 5.17 13.66
C LYS A 149 -8.76 5.08 14.83
N GLU A 150 -8.73 3.93 15.50
CA GLU A 150 -7.83 3.65 16.62
C GLU A 150 -6.99 2.43 16.28
N TYR A 151 -5.69 2.65 16.07
CA TYR A 151 -4.79 1.59 15.60
C TYR A 151 -4.77 0.39 16.56
N GLY A 152 -4.94 -0.82 16.02
CA GLY A 152 -5.00 -2.07 16.78
C GLY A 152 -6.37 -2.38 17.43
N ASN A 153 -7.35 -1.47 17.40
CA ASN A 153 -8.68 -1.70 17.96
C ASN A 153 -9.67 -2.14 16.88
N LEU A 154 -10.05 -3.42 16.91
CA LEU A 154 -11.04 -4.01 16.00
C LEU A 154 -12.35 -3.22 15.96
N SER A 155 -12.83 -2.73 17.10
CA SER A 155 -14.12 -2.04 17.19
C SER A 155 -14.09 -0.63 16.60
N SER A 156 -12.91 -0.10 16.28
CA SER A 156 -12.74 1.24 15.74
C SER A 156 -12.80 1.29 14.20
N TRP A 157 -12.81 0.13 13.54
CA TRP A 157 -13.05 0.05 12.11
C TRP A 157 -14.41 0.65 11.77
N THR A 158 -14.39 1.72 10.97
CA THR A 158 -15.61 2.40 10.52
C THR A 158 -15.72 2.27 9.01
N ASN A 159 -16.87 1.79 8.53
CA ASN A 159 -17.18 1.85 7.10
C ASN A 159 -17.52 3.30 6.73
N ILE A 160 -16.71 3.92 5.87
CA ILE A 160 -16.86 5.34 5.51
C ILE A 160 -17.56 5.54 4.16
N ALA A 161 -17.51 4.54 3.28
CA ALA A 161 -18.16 4.61 1.98
C ALA A 161 -18.38 3.23 1.37
N LYS A 162 -19.37 3.16 0.47
CA LYS A 162 -19.56 2.06 -0.47
C LYS A 162 -19.44 2.58 -1.89
N VAL A 163 -18.64 1.92 -2.69
CA VAL A 163 -18.42 2.26 -4.09
C VAL A 163 -19.09 1.18 -4.94
N ARG A 164 -20.01 1.61 -5.80
CA ARG A 164 -20.77 0.71 -6.70
C ARG A 164 -20.18 0.70 -8.09
N PRO A 165 -20.36 -0.39 -8.86
CA PRO A 165 -19.97 -0.42 -10.26
C PRO A 165 -20.62 0.73 -11.03
N SER A 166 -19.83 1.39 -11.87
CA SER A 166 -20.27 2.43 -12.78
C SER A 166 -19.32 2.48 -13.97
N GLU A 167 -19.67 3.19 -15.04
CA GLU A 167 -18.86 3.25 -16.27
C GLU A 167 -17.40 3.68 -16.01
N GLY A 168 -17.18 4.58 -15.04
CA GLY A 168 -15.84 5.03 -14.64
C GLY A 168 -15.04 4.01 -13.83
N ILE A 169 -15.71 3.02 -13.23
CA ILE A 169 -15.10 1.93 -12.44
C ILE A 169 -14.91 0.67 -13.27
N GLY A 170 -15.82 0.36 -14.20
CA GLY A 170 -15.66 -0.73 -15.18
C GLY A 170 -15.08 -2.02 -14.57
N SER A 171 -13.87 -2.40 -15.01
CA SER A 171 -13.15 -3.63 -14.65
C SER A 171 -12.05 -3.45 -13.59
N LEU A 172 -12.06 -2.37 -12.81
CA LEU A 172 -11.05 -2.17 -11.75
C LEU A 172 -11.19 -3.26 -10.68
N SER A 173 -10.08 -3.70 -10.09
CA SER A 173 -10.09 -4.85 -9.17
C SER A 173 -9.48 -4.53 -7.80
N HIS A 174 -8.43 -3.72 -7.73
CA HIS A 174 -7.69 -3.42 -6.50
C HIS A 174 -7.76 -1.94 -6.15
N LEU A 175 -8.97 -1.42 -5.90
CA LEU A 175 -9.16 -0.03 -5.52
C LEU A 175 -8.55 0.26 -4.15
N CYS A 176 -7.68 1.25 -4.06
CA CYS A 176 -7.23 1.84 -2.80
C CYS A 176 -7.76 3.28 -2.69
N LEU A 177 -8.15 3.67 -1.48
CA LEU A 177 -8.48 5.06 -1.17
C LEU A 177 -7.19 5.90 -1.12
N ILE A 178 -7.19 7.02 -1.82
CA ILE A 178 -6.10 8.00 -1.83
C ILE A 178 -6.50 9.23 -1.03
N ASP A 179 -7.72 9.71 -1.23
CA ASP A 179 -8.22 10.91 -0.58
C ASP A 179 -9.75 10.90 -0.44
N TYR A 180 -10.26 11.65 0.53
CA TYR A 180 -11.68 11.77 0.84
C TYR A 180 -12.04 13.20 1.23
N SER A 181 -13.02 13.75 0.52
CA SER A 181 -13.62 15.05 0.83
C SER A 181 -15.02 14.85 1.42
N ASP A 182 -15.18 15.13 2.71
CA ASP A 182 -16.49 15.04 3.37
C ASP A 182 -17.44 16.14 2.89
N SER A 183 -16.94 17.35 2.62
CA SER A 183 -17.75 18.48 2.13
C SER A 183 -18.26 18.27 0.72
N GLU A 184 -17.44 17.65 -0.15
CA GLU A 184 -17.81 17.37 -1.55
C GLU A 184 -18.41 15.97 -1.73
N LYS A 185 -18.47 15.17 -0.65
CA LYS A 185 -18.88 13.76 -0.65
C LYS A 185 -18.20 12.99 -1.78
N GLU A 186 -16.88 13.11 -1.83
CA GLU A 186 -16.06 12.65 -2.95
C GLU A 186 -14.88 11.79 -2.48
N LEU A 187 -14.55 10.75 -3.26
CA LEU A 187 -13.38 9.90 -3.07
C LEU A 187 -12.45 9.99 -4.27
N ILE A 188 -11.15 10.00 -4.01
CA ILE A 188 -10.12 9.72 -5.01
C ILE A 188 -9.62 8.30 -4.80
N LEU A 189 -9.82 7.45 -5.80
CA LEU A 189 -9.48 6.03 -5.78
C LEU A 189 -8.42 5.74 -6.83
N GLN A 190 -7.50 4.83 -6.52
CA GLN A 190 -6.55 4.29 -7.48
C GLN A 190 -6.71 2.77 -7.55
N ASP A 191 -6.75 2.22 -8.75
CA ASP A 191 -6.61 0.78 -8.94
C ASP A 191 -5.13 0.42 -8.94
N LYS A 192 -4.68 -0.32 -7.92
CA LYS A 192 -3.26 -0.69 -7.76
C LYS A 192 -2.74 -1.59 -8.88
N PHE A 193 -3.63 -2.29 -9.60
CA PHE A 193 -3.25 -3.15 -10.70
C PHE A 193 -2.99 -2.37 -12.00
N SER A 194 -3.95 -1.58 -12.46
CA SER A 194 -3.81 -0.79 -13.70
C SER A 194 -3.12 0.55 -13.50
N GLY A 195 -3.04 1.06 -12.27
CA GLY A 195 -2.61 2.41 -11.94
C GLY A 195 -3.64 3.50 -12.32
N SER A 196 -4.84 3.11 -12.74
CA SER A 196 -5.92 4.04 -13.09
C SER A 196 -6.40 4.78 -11.86
N MET A 197 -6.66 6.08 -11.99
CA MET A 197 -7.27 6.88 -10.92
C MET A 197 -8.69 7.29 -11.30
N VAL A 198 -9.58 7.30 -10.32
CA VAL A 198 -10.99 7.57 -10.49
C VAL A 198 -11.47 8.48 -9.35
N ARG A 199 -12.21 9.51 -9.73
CA ARG A 199 -12.96 10.39 -8.84
C ARG A 199 -14.37 9.82 -8.70
N TYR A 200 -14.79 9.49 -7.49
CA TYR A 200 -16.09 8.90 -7.19
C TYR A 200 -16.94 9.85 -6.36
N TYR A 201 -18.16 10.12 -6.83
CA TYR A 201 -19.13 10.97 -6.14
C TYR A 201 -20.10 10.09 -5.37
N ILE A 202 -20.05 10.16 -4.04
CA ILE A 202 -20.78 9.24 -3.15
C ILE A 202 -22.29 9.40 -3.32
N GLU A 203 -22.77 10.64 -3.49
CA GLU A 203 -24.20 10.96 -3.50
C GLU A 203 -24.97 10.32 -4.65
N ASN A 204 -24.40 10.35 -5.85
CA ASN A 204 -25.04 9.83 -7.07
C ASN A 204 -24.38 8.54 -7.59
N GLY A 205 -23.30 8.08 -6.95
CA GLY A 205 -22.57 6.88 -7.32
C GLY A 205 -21.84 6.96 -8.67
N LEU A 206 -21.65 8.16 -9.22
CA LEU A 206 -20.95 8.35 -10.48
C LEU A 206 -19.44 8.33 -10.27
N ALA A 207 -18.75 7.78 -11.25
CA ALA A 207 -17.30 7.73 -11.27
C ALA A 207 -16.76 8.34 -12.55
N LYS A 208 -15.72 9.18 -12.43
CA LYS A 208 -15.03 9.80 -13.55
C LYS A 208 -13.55 9.44 -13.50
N LYS A 209 -13.00 8.95 -14.61
CA LYS A 209 -11.56 8.69 -14.73
C LYS A 209 -10.79 10.00 -14.63
N VAL A 210 -9.77 10.02 -13.77
CA VAL A 210 -8.86 11.16 -13.63
C VAL A 210 -7.75 11.02 -14.66
N LYS A 211 -7.61 12.03 -15.52
CA LYS A 211 -6.49 12.09 -16.48
C LYS A 211 -5.30 12.72 -15.78
N ILE A 212 -4.17 12.00 -15.76
CA ILE A 212 -2.88 12.55 -15.38
C ILE A 212 -2.19 13.03 -16.65
N GLU A 213 -1.94 14.33 -16.74
CA GLU A 213 -1.25 14.91 -17.90
C GLU A 213 0.26 14.61 -17.88
N GLY A 214 0.85 14.42 -19.06
CA GLY A 214 2.27 14.11 -19.25
C GLY A 214 2.53 13.21 -20.46
N LYS A 215 3.53 13.53 -21.29
CA LYS A 215 3.89 12.71 -22.47
C LYS A 215 4.43 11.36 -22.02
N ARG A 216 3.63 10.29 -22.12
CA ARG A 216 4.08 8.92 -21.82
C ARG A 216 4.41 8.18 -23.11
N LYS A 217 5.69 7.83 -23.30
CA LYS A 217 6.15 7.03 -24.45
C LYS A 217 5.79 5.54 -24.36
N ARG A 218 5.34 5.05 -23.20
CA ARG A 218 4.94 3.65 -22.92
C ARG A 218 3.79 3.58 -21.91
N LYS A 219 3.08 2.45 -21.83
CA LYS A 219 2.17 2.14 -20.71
C LYS A 219 3.00 2.08 -19.42
N VAL A 220 2.73 2.98 -18.49
CA VAL A 220 3.37 3.04 -17.16
C VAL A 220 2.26 2.84 -16.13
N VAL A 221 2.41 1.86 -15.24
CA VAL A 221 1.57 1.71 -14.04
C VAL A 221 2.00 2.76 -13.04
N VAL A 222 1.05 3.56 -12.55
CA VAL A 222 1.30 4.58 -11.54
C VAL A 222 1.00 3.99 -10.17
N TYR A 223 1.99 3.99 -9.29
CA TYR A 223 1.78 3.72 -7.87
C TYR A 223 1.77 5.07 -7.14
N SER A 224 0.75 5.32 -6.34
CA SER A 224 0.77 6.44 -5.40
C SER A 224 1.25 5.96 -4.04
N HIS A 225 2.07 6.80 -3.41
CA HIS A 225 2.36 6.75 -1.99
C HIS A 225 1.81 8.04 -1.39
N VAL A 226 0.92 7.92 -0.41
CA VAL A 226 0.42 9.08 0.33
C VAL A 226 1.43 9.33 1.44
N TYR A 227 2.17 10.43 1.32
CA TYR A 227 3.08 10.90 2.35
C TYR A 227 2.44 12.06 3.09
N GLN A 228 2.32 11.95 4.41
CA GLN A 228 1.94 13.09 5.24
C GLN A 228 3.21 13.88 5.52
N GLU A 229 3.29 15.09 5.00
CA GLU A 229 4.45 15.96 5.15
C GLU A 229 4.79 16.21 6.63
N SER A 230 5.95 15.73 7.08
CA SER A 230 6.78 16.47 8.02
C SER A 230 7.86 17.16 7.21
N LEU A 231 7.55 18.31 6.59
CA LEU A 231 8.56 19.13 5.91
C LEU A 231 9.57 19.63 6.94
N VAL A 232 10.61 18.84 7.20
CA VAL A 232 11.87 19.37 7.73
C VAL A 232 12.62 19.89 6.51
N GLN A 233 12.73 21.22 6.41
CA GLN A 233 13.55 21.86 5.40
C GLN A 233 14.98 21.32 5.51
N LEU A 234 15.47 20.62 4.48
CA LEU A 234 16.89 20.26 4.39
C LEU A 234 17.69 21.57 4.33
N LYS A 235 18.27 21.98 5.46
CA LYS A 235 19.21 23.10 5.47
C LYS A 235 20.50 22.63 4.80
N ASN A 236 20.79 23.24 3.65
CA ASN A 236 22.07 23.33 2.97
C ASN A 236 22.64 22.05 2.34
N GLY A 237 22.32 21.85 1.05
CA GLY A 237 23.25 21.30 0.07
C GLY A 237 23.76 22.44 -0.82
N ASP A 238 25.08 22.55 -0.92
CA ASP A 238 25.88 23.54 -1.68
C ASP A 238 25.26 23.98 -3.04
N PRO A 239 25.09 25.30 -3.31
CA PRO A 239 24.42 25.82 -4.52
C PRO A 239 25.28 25.81 -5.80
N SER A 240 26.30 24.95 -5.90
CA SER A 240 27.26 24.96 -7.03
C SER A 240 26.93 24.00 -8.19
N VAL A 241 25.68 23.60 -8.38
CA VAL A 241 25.26 22.85 -9.59
C VAL A 241 24.29 23.70 -10.41
N SER A 242 24.84 24.45 -11.37
CA SER A 242 24.08 25.26 -12.34
C SER A 242 23.46 24.39 -13.43
N TRP A 243 22.15 24.55 -13.65
CA TRP A 243 21.34 23.88 -14.66
C TRP A 243 21.44 24.53 -16.06
N GLU A 244 22.65 24.73 -16.56
CA GLU A 244 22.84 25.13 -17.96
C GLU A 244 23.56 24.02 -18.71
N GLU A 245 22.81 23.25 -19.50
CA GLU A 245 23.20 22.66 -20.80
C GLU A 245 22.22 21.55 -21.18
N PHE A 246 21.06 21.92 -21.74
CA PHE A 246 20.38 21.10 -22.76
C PHE A 246 19.52 22.02 -23.63
N GLY A 247 20.19 22.66 -24.60
CA GLY A 247 19.56 23.36 -25.70
C GLY A 247 20.53 23.43 -26.88
N ARG A 248 20.11 22.87 -28.02
CA ARG A 248 20.80 22.72 -29.32
C ARG A 248 21.71 21.47 -29.35
N GLU A 249 21.61 20.57 -30.33
CA GLU A 249 21.14 20.63 -31.72
C GLU A 249 20.03 19.62 -32.06
#